data_AF-A0A9P0G8P9-F1
#
_entry.id   AF-A0A9P0G8P9-F1
#
_cell.length_a   1.000
_cell.length_b   1.000
_cell.length_c   1.000
_cell.angle_alpha   90.00
_cell.angle_beta   90.00
_cell.angle_gamma   90.00
#
_symmetry.space_group_name_H-M   'P 1'
#
loop_
_entity.id
_entity.type
_entity.pdbx_description
1 polymer ?
#
loop_
_entity_poly.entity_id
_entity_poly.type
_entity_poly.pdbx_seq_one_letter_code
_entity_poly.pdbx_strand_id
1 'polypeptide(L)'
;MALVSQDKFQTINQYFPIRGYSFLPCDRDFSVVKRGLKKFDHTYTLDEYRKRILECPQKQKFSIKFPKTEDIIDFKQWWPKYYKKTCLSTESQGRGIRKDLKVLFKINQFMHFTYSSNTPNKVTARDFIEGLSSHTSFSNFKRKMCTFA
;
A
#
# COMPACT_ATOMS: atom_id res chain seq x y z
N MET A 1 5.69 -5.04 -0.26
CA MET A 1 6.44 -5.19 1.01
C MET A 1 6.57 -6.66 1.41
N ALA A 2 5.53 -7.31 1.96
CA ALA A 2 5.63 -8.68 2.49
C ALA A 2 5.94 -9.72 1.41
N LEU A 3 5.48 -9.46 0.18
CA LEU A 3 5.69 -10.36 -0.96
C LEU A 3 7.16 -10.43 -1.38
N VAL A 4 7.93 -9.34 -1.25
CA VAL A 4 9.39 -9.36 -1.50
C VAL A 4 10.09 -10.18 -0.43
N SER A 5 9.65 -10.04 0.81
CA SER A 5 10.23 -10.77 1.93
C SER A 5 9.79 -12.24 2.02
N GLN A 6 8.79 -12.65 1.24
CA GLN A 6 8.41 -14.04 0.99
C GLN A 6 9.10 -14.59 -0.27
N ASP A 7 10.08 -13.86 -0.82
CA ASP A 7 10.78 -14.16 -2.07
C ASP A 7 9.84 -14.37 -3.28
N LYS A 8 8.63 -13.79 -3.24
CA LYS A 8 7.67 -13.85 -4.35
C LYS A 8 7.94 -12.79 -5.42
N PHE A 9 8.64 -11.71 -5.07
CA PHE A 9 9.00 -10.63 -5.98
C PHE A 9 10.43 -10.18 -5.72
N GLN A 10 11.16 -9.90 -6.80
CA GLN A 10 12.53 -9.39 -6.70
C GLN A 10 12.55 -7.92 -6.28
N THR A 11 11.71 -7.08 -6.88
CA THR A 11 11.59 -5.66 -6.53
C THR A 11 10.13 -5.20 -6.59
N ILE A 12 9.71 -4.40 -5.61
CA ILE A 12 8.42 -3.70 -5.62
C ILE A 12 8.66 -2.20 -5.52
N ASN A 13 8.11 -1.45 -6.47
CA ASN A 13 8.03 0.01 -6.43
C ASN A 13 6.64 0.42 -5.99
N GLN A 14 6.56 1.17 -4.89
CA GLN A 14 5.32 1.71 -4.37
C GLN A 14 5.37 3.23 -4.44
N TYR A 15 4.45 3.80 -5.19
CA TYR A 15 4.29 5.25 -5.33
C TYR A 15 3.10 5.70 -4.50
N PHE A 16 3.28 6.75 -3.69
CA PHE A 16 2.17 7.43 -3.05
C PHE A 16 1.69 8.55 -3.98
N PRO A 17 0.38 8.64 -4.24
CA PRO A 17 -0.16 9.63 -5.16
C PRO A 17 0.09 11.04 -4.65
N ILE A 18 0.57 11.90 -5.54
CA ILE A 18 0.69 13.34 -5.29
C ILE A 18 -0.70 13.95 -5.47
N ARG A 19 -1.11 14.84 -4.54
CA ARG A 19 -2.34 15.62 -4.68
C ARG A 19 -2.36 16.30 -6.07
N GLY A 20 -3.39 16.03 -6.87
CA GLY A 20 -3.56 16.62 -8.20
C GLY A 20 -3.21 15.73 -9.39
N TYR A 21 -2.66 14.52 -9.17
CA TYR A 21 -2.24 13.60 -10.24
C TYR A 21 -2.98 12.25 -10.25
N SER A 22 -4.14 12.15 -9.61
CA SER A 22 -5.03 11.00 -9.80
C SER A 22 -5.86 11.21 -11.07
N PHE A 23 -5.23 11.06 -12.23
CA PHE A 23 -5.96 10.76 -13.46
C PHE A 23 -5.72 9.28 -13.73
N LEU A 24 -6.41 8.43 -12.96
CA LEU A 24 -6.40 7.02 -13.29
C LEU A 24 -7.13 6.86 -14.63
N PRO A 25 -6.65 6.00 -15.54
CA PRO A 25 -7.30 5.80 -16.85
C PRO A 25 -8.77 5.37 -16.71
N CYS A 26 -9.15 4.84 -15.55
CA CYS A 26 -10.51 4.44 -15.18
C CYS A 26 -11.37 5.56 -14.55
N ASP A 27 -10.86 6.77 -14.30
CA ASP A 27 -11.62 7.85 -13.65
C ASP A 27 -12.84 8.29 -14.47
N ARG A 28 -12.72 8.24 -15.80
CA ARG A 28 -13.84 8.49 -16.71
C ARG A 28 -14.95 7.45 -16.52
N ASP A 29 -14.55 6.19 -16.37
CA ASP A 29 -15.48 5.08 -16.22
C ASP A 29 -16.19 5.15 -14.85
N PHE A 30 -15.45 5.45 -13.77
CA PHE A 30 -16.02 5.74 -12.45
C PHE A 30 -16.95 6.95 -12.44
N SER A 31 -16.65 7.98 -13.24
CA SER A 31 -17.51 9.16 -13.38
C SER A 31 -18.84 8.85 -14.06
N VAL A 32 -18.88 7.87 -14.97
CA VAL A 32 -20.14 7.37 -15.58
C VAL A 32 -20.95 6.60 -14.55
N VAL A 33 -20.31 5.70 -13.80
CA VAL A 33 -20.96 4.94 -12.72
C VAL A 33 -21.53 5.89 -11.65
N LYS A 34 -20.74 6.86 -11.18
CA LYS A 34 -21.17 7.86 -10.20
C LYS A 34 -22.37 8.67 -10.67
N ARG A 35 -22.40 9.08 -11.95
CA ARG A 35 -23.54 9.76 -12.55
C ARG A 35 -24.78 8.85 -12.63
N GLY A 36 -24.60 7.57 -12.95
CA GLY A 36 -25.67 6.57 -12.93
C GLY A 36 -26.26 6.40 -11.54
N LEU A 37 -25.42 6.26 -10.52
CA LEU A 37 -25.84 6.12 -9.12
C LEU A 37 -26.58 7.36 -8.60
N LYS A 38 -26.13 8.58 -8.96
CA LYS A 38 -26.76 9.83 -8.52
C LYS A 38 -28.19 10.03 -9.05
N LYS A 39 -28.59 9.32 -10.11
CA LYS A 39 -29.96 9.37 -10.64
C LYS A 39 -30.97 8.64 -9.74
N PHE A 40 -30.50 7.77 -8.87
CA PHE A 40 -31.34 7.06 -7.91
C PHE A 40 -31.31 7.82 -6.60
N ASP A 41 -32.50 8.17 -6.11
CA ASP A 41 -32.67 8.98 -4.91
C ASP A 41 -32.19 8.26 -3.64
N HIS A 42 -32.42 6.95 -3.58
CA HIS A 42 -32.02 6.10 -2.47
C HIS A 42 -31.48 4.74 -2.96
N THR A 43 -30.44 4.24 -2.29
CA THR A 43 -29.92 2.88 -2.46
C THR A 43 -29.76 2.27 -1.08
N TYR A 44 -30.49 1.20 -0.76
CA TYR A 44 -30.62 0.70 0.60
C TYR A 44 -29.75 -0.52 0.88
N THR A 45 -29.34 -1.24 -0.16
CA THR A 45 -28.52 -2.45 -0.03
C THR A 45 -27.29 -2.44 -0.94
N LEU A 46 -26.28 -3.20 -0.54
CA LEU A 46 -25.06 -3.39 -1.33
C LEU A 46 -25.34 -4.15 -2.64
N ASP A 47 -26.31 -5.06 -2.64
CA ASP A 47 -26.72 -5.79 -3.84
C ASP A 47 -27.39 -4.87 -4.88
N GLU A 48 -28.17 -3.90 -4.44
CA GLU A 48 -28.71 -2.86 -5.33
C GLU A 48 -27.56 -2.07 -5.97
N TYR A 49 -26.57 -1.63 -5.19
CA TYR A 49 -25.38 -0.95 -5.74
C TYR A 49 -24.70 -1.82 -6.79
N ARG A 50 -24.47 -3.10 -6.51
CA ARG A 50 -23.87 -4.04 -7.46
C ARG A 50 -24.68 -4.12 -8.75
N LYS A 51 -26.00 -4.31 -8.64
CA LYS A 51 -26.90 -4.40 -9.79
C LYS A 51 -26.82 -3.13 -10.63
N ARG A 52 -26.84 -1.94 -10.00
CA ARG A 52 -26.77 -0.66 -10.70
C ARG A 52 -25.44 -0.42 -11.42
N ILE A 53 -24.33 -0.81 -10.80
CA ILE A 53 -23.02 -0.69 -11.44
C ILE A 53 -22.94 -1.63 -12.66
N LEU A 54 -23.52 -2.83 -12.58
CA LEU A 54 -23.57 -3.79 -13.70
C LEU A 54 -24.53 -3.35 -14.83
N GLU A 55 -25.63 -2.68 -14.49
CA GLU A 55 -26.60 -2.13 -15.45
C GLU A 55 -26.09 -0.89 -16.19
N CYS A 56 -25.03 -0.24 -15.69
CA CYS A 56 -24.46 0.93 -16.35
C CYS A 56 -23.98 0.60 -17.78
N PRO A 57 -24.20 1.50 -18.75
CA PRO A 57 -23.96 1.24 -20.18
C PRO A 57 -22.50 0.94 -20.54
N GLN A 58 -21.54 1.18 -19.63
CA GLN A 58 -20.18 0.66 -19.74
C GLN A 58 -20.14 -0.82 -19.37
N LYS A 59 -20.79 -1.63 -20.20
CA LYS A 59 -20.92 -3.07 -20.02
C LYS A 59 -19.53 -3.71 -20.04
N GLN A 60 -19.21 -4.45 -18.98
CA GLN A 60 -18.13 -5.44 -18.87
C GLN A 60 -16.71 -4.98 -18.48
N LYS A 61 -16.45 -3.71 -18.14
CA LYS A 61 -15.14 -3.32 -17.58
C LYS A 61 -14.96 -3.63 -16.10
N PHE A 62 -16.06 -3.77 -15.36
CA PHE A 62 -16.02 -3.86 -13.91
C PHE A 62 -16.36 -5.27 -13.41
N SER A 63 -15.51 -5.81 -12.54
CA SER A 63 -15.78 -7.00 -11.74
C SER A 63 -16.06 -6.56 -10.30
N ILE A 64 -17.27 -6.81 -9.82
CA ILE A 64 -17.69 -6.45 -8.46
C ILE A 64 -17.60 -7.70 -7.60
N LYS A 65 -16.81 -7.63 -6.54
CA LYS A 65 -16.67 -8.69 -5.53
C LYS A 65 -17.09 -8.13 -4.18
N PHE A 66 -18.00 -8.85 -3.50
CA PHE A 66 -18.24 -8.60 -2.09
C PHE A 66 -17.17 -9.31 -1.28
N PRO A 67 -16.38 -8.59 -0.47
CA PRO A 67 -15.38 -9.22 0.36
C PRO A 67 -16.07 -10.09 1.41
N LYS A 68 -15.67 -11.35 1.50
CA LYS A 68 -16.05 -12.23 2.61
C LYS A 68 -15.11 -11.99 3.78
N THR A 69 -15.51 -12.44 4.97
CA THR A 69 -14.64 -12.42 6.16
C THR A 69 -13.30 -13.12 5.90
N GLU A 70 -13.33 -14.22 5.14
CA GLU A 70 -12.14 -14.98 4.72
C GLU A 70 -11.16 -14.16 3.84
N ASP A 71 -11.68 -13.21 3.06
CA ASP A 71 -10.87 -12.33 2.20
C ASP A 71 -10.21 -11.20 3.01
N ILE A 72 -10.69 -10.94 4.22
CA ILE A 72 -10.18 -9.87 5.09
C ILE A 72 -9.01 -10.42 5.89
N ILE A 73 -7.81 -9.96 5.53
CA ILE A 73 -6.60 -10.24 6.30
C ILE A 73 -6.76 -9.66 7.71
N ASP A 74 -6.57 -10.49 8.75
CA ASP A 74 -6.44 -10.00 10.12
C ASP A 74 -5.17 -9.15 10.22
N PHE A 75 -5.35 -7.84 10.06
CA PHE A 75 -4.27 -6.88 10.08
C PHE A 75 -3.49 -6.99 11.39
N LYS A 76 -4.18 -7.05 12.54
CA LYS A 76 -3.56 -7.05 13.87
C LYS A 76 -2.62 -8.23 14.08
N GLN A 77 -2.97 -9.40 13.55
CA GLN A 77 -2.11 -10.58 13.61
C GLN A 77 -1.05 -10.62 12.51
N TRP A 78 -1.35 -10.08 11.34
CA TRP A 78 -0.47 -10.16 10.17
C TRP A 78 0.70 -9.17 10.24
N TRP A 79 0.44 -7.90 10.54
CA TRP A 79 1.47 -6.85 10.45
C TRP A 79 2.66 -7.06 11.41
N PRO A 80 2.50 -7.53 12.66
CA PRO A 80 3.63 -7.71 13.58
C PRO A 80 4.59 -8.83 13.17
N LYS A 81 4.16 -9.74 12.28
CA LYS A 81 5.03 -10.81 11.74
C LYS A 81 6.12 -10.23 10.84
N TYR A 82 5.81 -9.13 10.17
CA TYR A 82 6.60 -8.60 9.06
C TYR A 82 7.17 -7.20 9.34
N TYR A 83 6.53 -6.40 10.20
CA TYR A 83 6.90 -5.00 10.39
C TYR A 83 6.91 -4.57 11.86
N LYS A 84 7.71 -3.54 12.13
CA LYS A 84 7.65 -2.75 13.36
C LYS A 84 6.81 -1.48 13.09
N LYS A 85 6.09 -1.03 14.12
CA LYS A 85 5.21 0.15 14.03
C LYS A 85 5.97 1.45 13.78
N THR A 86 7.16 1.57 14.36
CA THR A 86 8.01 2.76 14.27
C THR A 86 9.47 2.33 14.25
N CYS A 87 10.26 2.92 13.35
CA CYS A 87 11.68 2.63 13.19
C CYS A 87 12.46 3.93 12.96
N LEU A 88 13.72 3.92 13.37
CA LEU A 88 14.69 4.96 12.99
C LEU A 88 15.29 4.60 11.63
N SER A 89 15.79 5.62 10.92
CA SER A 89 16.58 5.40 9.71
C SER A 89 17.88 4.66 10.04
N THR A 90 18.40 3.91 9.07
CA THR A 90 19.67 3.19 9.24
C THR A 90 20.81 4.16 9.53
N GLU A 91 20.78 5.34 8.92
CA GLU A 91 21.82 6.36 9.09
C GLU A 91 21.83 6.98 10.49
N SER A 92 20.70 6.91 11.21
CA SER A 92 20.51 7.57 12.50
C SER A 92 20.33 6.61 13.68
N GLN A 93 20.55 5.31 13.46
CA GLN A 93 20.43 4.27 14.47
C GLN A 93 21.76 4.07 15.22
N GLY A 94 21.80 4.37 16.53
CA GLY A 94 22.98 4.10 17.36
C GLY A 94 22.92 4.71 18.76
N ARG A 95 23.81 4.24 19.65
CA ARG A 95 24.01 4.83 21.00
C ARG A 95 24.81 6.13 20.96
N GLY A 96 25.63 6.35 19.92
CA GLY A 96 26.47 7.55 19.76
C GLY A 96 25.83 8.72 19.02
N ILE A 97 24.58 8.60 18.58
CA ILE A 97 23.88 9.66 17.84
C ILE A 97 22.95 10.40 18.81
N ARG A 98 23.11 11.72 18.91
CA ARG A 98 22.28 12.57 19.75
C ARG A 98 20.80 12.47 19.32
N LYS A 99 19.86 12.61 20.27
CA LYS A 99 18.42 12.38 20.03
C LYS A 99 17.84 13.29 18.96
N ASP A 100 18.33 14.53 18.84
CA ASP A 100 17.96 15.54 17.84
C ASP A 100 18.35 15.16 16.41
N LEU A 101 19.39 14.34 16.24
CA LEU A 101 19.84 13.85 14.93
C LEU A 101 19.18 12.54 14.51
N LYS A 102 18.30 11.97 15.35
CA LYS A 102 17.59 10.73 15.06
C LYS A 102 16.43 10.97 14.11
N VAL A 103 16.54 10.44 12.91
CA VAL A 103 15.51 10.54 11.88
C VAL A 103 14.52 9.39 12.06
N LEU A 104 13.29 9.73 12.46
CA LEU A 104 12.20 8.77 12.55
C LEU A 104 11.61 8.55 11.16
N PHE A 105 11.41 7.29 10.79
CA PHE A 105 10.69 6.94 9.57
C PHE A 105 9.20 7.31 9.72
N LYS A 106 8.73 8.30 8.95
CA LYS A 106 7.32 8.68 8.86
C LYS A 106 6.84 8.51 7.42
N ILE A 107 5.77 7.73 7.23
CA ILE A 107 5.25 7.40 5.88
C ILE A 107 4.84 8.67 5.12
N ASN A 108 4.34 9.70 5.81
CA ASN A 108 3.86 10.93 5.18
C ASN A 108 4.95 11.84 4.62
N GLN A 109 6.24 11.55 4.87
CA GLN A 109 7.36 12.36 4.39
C GLN A 109 7.87 11.93 3.01
N PHE A 110 7.43 10.77 2.52
CA PHE A 110 8.02 10.13 1.35
C PHE A 110 6.96 9.82 0.30
N MET A 111 7.36 9.87 -0.97
CA MET A 111 6.46 9.63 -2.11
C MET A 111 6.79 8.35 -2.88
N HIS A 112 7.98 7.78 -2.69
CA HIS A 112 8.36 6.54 -3.36
C HIS A 112 9.10 5.60 -2.41
N PHE A 113 8.58 4.39 -2.28
CA PHE A 113 9.24 3.29 -1.58
C PHE A 113 9.66 2.22 -2.56
N THR A 114 10.90 1.75 -2.43
CA THR A 114 11.35 0.54 -3.13
C THR A 114 11.79 -0.53 -2.14
N TYR A 115 11.34 -1.74 -2.43
CA TYR A 115 11.62 -2.96 -1.69
C TYR A 115 12.38 -3.89 -2.62
N SER A 116 13.54 -4.39 -2.20
CA SER A 116 14.35 -5.34 -2.97
C SER A 116 14.60 -6.62 -2.17
N SER A 117 14.58 -7.76 -2.84
CA SER A 117 14.98 -9.05 -2.28
C SER A 117 16.45 -9.06 -1.84
N ASN A 118 17.28 -8.22 -2.46
CA ASN A 118 18.71 -8.11 -2.17
C ASN A 118 18.98 -7.45 -0.81
N THR A 119 18.10 -6.53 -0.39
CA THR A 119 18.17 -5.85 0.90
C THR A 119 16.94 -6.20 1.73
N PRO A 120 16.82 -7.46 2.18
CA PRO A 120 15.66 -7.88 2.94
C PRO A 120 15.57 -7.03 4.21
N ASN A 121 14.35 -6.64 4.58
CA ASN A 121 14.03 -5.90 5.81
C ASN A 121 14.48 -4.43 5.81
N LYS A 122 14.83 -3.90 4.65
CA LYS A 122 15.08 -2.49 4.45
C LYS A 122 14.10 -1.94 3.42
N VAL A 123 13.66 -0.72 3.65
CA VAL A 123 12.92 0.08 2.67
C VAL A 123 13.78 1.27 2.29
N THR A 124 13.97 1.44 0.98
CA THR A 124 14.53 2.67 0.44
C THR A 124 13.37 3.63 0.22
N ALA A 125 13.40 4.74 0.92
CA ALA A 125 12.37 5.77 0.88
C ALA A 125 12.94 7.03 0.22
N ARG A 126 12.18 7.61 -0.71
CA ARG A 126 12.52 8.85 -1.40
C ARG A 126 11.45 9.90 -1.15
N ASP A 127 11.90 11.15 -1.01
CA ASP A 127 11.03 12.29 -0.78
C ASP A 127 10.13 12.57 -1.99
N PHE A 128 10.63 12.30 -3.20
CA PHE A 128 9.93 12.45 -4.47
C PHE A 128 9.93 11.15 -5.28
N ILE A 129 8.99 11.04 -6.23
CA ILE A 129 9.02 9.98 -7.24
C ILE A 129 10.32 10.14 -8.04
N GLU A 130 11.15 9.10 -8.06
CA GLU A 130 12.49 9.11 -8.67
C GLU A 130 13.46 10.17 -8.08
N GLY A 131 13.22 10.62 -6.84
CA GLY A 131 14.07 11.60 -6.17
C GLY A 131 15.52 11.14 -6.00
N LEU A 132 16.45 12.10 -6.06
CA LEU A 132 17.89 11.88 -5.86
C LEU A 132 18.22 11.58 -4.38
N SER A 133 17.49 12.19 -3.44
CA SER A 133 17.60 11.92 -2.01
C SER A 133 16.87 10.63 -1.65
N SER A 134 17.59 9.69 -1.04
CA SER A 134 17.02 8.44 -0.55
C SER A 134 17.48 8.13 0.87
N HIS A 135 16.53 7.81 1.75
CA HIS A 135 16.77 7.36 3.11
C HIS A 135 16.49 5.87 3.22
N THR A 136 17.41 5.11 3.81
CA THR A 136 17.22 3.68 4.02
C THR A 136 16.74 3.43 5.44
N SER A 137 15.50 2.98 5.59
CA SER A 137 14.93 2.70 6.91
C SER A 137 14.73 1.20 7.14
N PHE A 138 14.90 0.75 8.38
CA PHE A 138 14.67 -0.64 8.74
C PHE A 138 13.18 -0.94 8.87
N SER A 139 12.73 -1.99 8.21
CA SER A 139 11.50 -2.69 8.53
C SER A 139 11.90 -4.08 9.04
N ASN A 140 12.23 -4.20 10.33
CA ASN A 140 12.71 -5.49 10.87
C ASN A 140 11.68 -6.60 10.61
N PHE A 141 12.03 -7.59 9.77
CA PHE A 141 11.39 -8.90 9.84
C PHE A 141 11.95 -9.66 11.03
N LYS A 142 11.07 -10.33 11.78
CA LYS A 142 11.49 -11.53 12.49
C LYS A 142 11.60 -12.63 11.43
N ARG A 143 12.82 -13.01 11.05
CA ARG A 143 13.03 -14.33 10.41
C ARG A 143 12.57 -15.38 11.43
N LYS A 144 11.34 -15.88 11.30
CA LYS A 144 11.11 -17.30 11.56
C LYS A 144 11.27 -17.95 10.19
N MET A 145 12.39 -18.65 10.00
CA MET A 145 12.45 -19.74 9.03
C MET A 145 11.29 -20.66 9.37
N CYS A 146 10.22 -20.61 8.60
CA CYS A 146 9.34 -21.75 8.46
C CYS A 146 9.95 -22.58 7.34
N THR A 147 10.82 -23.51 7.71
CA THR A 147 11.04 -24.73 6.94
C THR A 147 9.67 -25.36 6.75
N PHE A 148 9.16 -25.33 5.52
CA PHE A 148 8.12 -26.25 5.11
C PHE A 148 8.83 -27.59 4.86
N ALA A 149 8.59 -28.54 5.77
CA ALA A 149 8.71 -29.96 5.49
C ALA A 149 7.39 -30.43 4.87
#